data_AF-A0A8G1VWQ4-F1
#
_entry.id   AF-A0A8G1VWQ4-F1
#
_cell.length_a   1.000
_cell.length_b   1.000
_cell.length_c   1.000
_cell.angle_alpha   90.00
_cell.angle_beta   90.00
_cell.angle_gamma   90.00
#
_symmetry.space_group_name_H-M   'P 1'
#
loop_
_entity.id
_entity.type
_entity.pdbx_description
1 polymer ?
#
loop_
_entity_poly.entity_id
_entity_poly.type
_entity_poly.pdbx_seq_one_letter_code
_entity_poly.pdbx_strand_id
1 'polypeptide(L)'
;MNIDSPDGVRSPSAADPKHPKKLIFAPGDIETPPPPPTDKPLPPAAATPEASATANKQATQEESAALAAATASAASALRTETSTPTSATEQDLVAHAARAHQFVSNPPLTVSQLHPTNPLHQFHSWFRDPRLLPASAPETCTLATAALPSGRVSARVVYLKELDERGWTVYSNWGSREGKGRDVFGETDEEDDGPRPIPEPGAGAVDEDLQGEFGGGGGNRWAALTFLWSGLERQVRVEGLVEPLSREESELYWRTRERGSQIGAWASWQSKVLWRAEPETLLERRRKSLDPTLHQVPRNVEERDIDDGRAVLEERVREVERRFEGVKEIPLPPFWGGVRLVPESVEFWQGRKSRLHDRFRHTNRKMPDPSPDPTPKPTTTTTTTPGWILLALSSGAFAAFNGLFAKLTTDTQTTTFAASLLHLVGSTTTNPDDHPILMLAIRGICLALNILCNIIMWALFTRALTASPSTTKVSITNTSANFLVTAVLGMVVFREAVGGLWWVGAAMMGTGCIIVGMREEGSGGS
;
A
#
# COMPACT_ATOMS: atom_id res chain seq x y z
N MET A 1 3.61 -11.27 -75.32
CA MET A 1 4.71 -10.50 -74.69
C MET A 1 4.11 -9.88 -73.44
N ASN A 2 4.22 -10.54 -72.29
CA ASN A 2 5.32 -10.45 -71.33
C ASN A 2 5.46 -9.06 -70.67
N ILE A 3 5.21 -9.07 -69.34
CA ILE A 3 5.94 -8.40 -68.25
C ILE A 3 5.21 -7.26 -67.50
N ASP A 4 4.97 -7.59 -66.23
CA ASP A 4 4.54 -6.81 -65.06
C ASP A 4 5.39 -5.58 -64.73
N SER A 5 4.76 -4.61 -64.06
CA SER A 5 5.25 -4.17 -62.74
C SER A 5 4.10 -3.71 -61.84
N PRO A 6 4.05 -4.17 -60.57
CA PRO A 6 3.08 -3.79 -59.56
C PRO A 6 3.62 -2.63 -58.73
N ASP A 7 2.81 -1.59 -58.47
CA ASP A 7 2.89 -0.74 -57.27
C ASP A 7 1.81 0.36 -57.36
N GLY A 8 0.60 0.00 -56.91
CA GLY A 8 -0.50 0.94 -56.71
C GLY A 8 -0.61 1.29 -55.24
N VAL A 9 0.08 2.37 -54.83
CA VAL A 9 -0.09 3.01 -53.52
C VAL A 9 -1.57 3.34 -53.32
N ARG A 10 -2.28 2.58 -52.48
CA ARG A 10 -3.61 2.95 -51.99
C ARG A 10 -3.46 4.01 -50.90
N SER A 11 -3.97 5.21 -51.19
CA SER A 11 -4.15 6.28 -50.22
C SER A 11 -4.93 5.80 -48.98
N PRO A 12 -4.58 6.22 -47.76
CA PRO A 12 -5.28 5.80 -46.55
C PRO A 12 -6.70 6.38 -46.52
N SER A 13 -7.68 5.47 -46.48
CA SER A 13 -9.10 5.75 -46.29
C SER A 13 -9.35 6.53 -45.00
N ALA A 14 -10.35 7.42 -45.04
CA ALA A 14 -10.81 8.27 -43.96
C ALA A 14 -11.08 7.49 -42.64
N ALA A 15 -10.70 8.13 -41.54
CA ALA A 15 -10.74 7.61 -40.18
C ALA A 15 -12.17 7.36 -39.67
N ASP A 16 -12.36 6.20 -39.02
CA ASP A 16 -13.55 5.88 -38.23
C ASP A 16 -13.46 6.63 -36.87
N PRO A 17 -14.41 7.54 -36.54
CA PRO A 17 -14.32 8.40 -35.36
C PRO A 17 -14.65 7.70 -34.02
N LYS A 18 -14.97 6.40 -34.01
CA LYS A 18 -15.42 5.70 -32.78
C LYS A 18 -14.33 5.06 -31.93
N HIS A 19 -13.09 4.97 -32.41
CA HIS A 19 -12.02 4.32 -31.65
C HIS A 19 -10.77 5.21 -31.61
N PRO A 20 -10.44 5.84 -30.46
CA PRO A 20 -9.18 6.56 -30.31
C PRO A 20 -8.01 5.59 -30.53
N LYS A 21 -6.92 6.07 -31.13
CA LYS A 21 -5.72 5.25 -31.44
C LYS A 21 -5.17 4.65 -30.16
N LYS A 22 -5.46 3.36 -29.91
CA LYS A 22 -4.87 2.59 -28.81
C LYS A 22 -3.42 2.25 -29.14
N LEU A 23 -2.50 2.53 -28.21
CA LEU A 23 -1.18 1.92 -28.25
C LEU A 23 -1.34 0.53 -27.62
N ILE A 24 -1.65 -0.45 -28.46
CA ILE A 24 -1.58 -1.85 -28.08
C ILE A 24 -0.10 -2.21 -28.01
N PHE A 25 0.35 -2.77 -26.88
CA PHE A 25 1.68 -3.34 -26.76
C PHE A 25 1.55 -4.85 -26.91
N ALA A 26 1.77 -5.34 -28.13
CA ALA A 26 1.96 -6.75 -28.37
C ALA A 26 3.41 -7.15 -28.05
N PRO A 27 3.66 -8.39 -27.59
CA PRO A 27 5.01 -8.95 -27.57
C PRO A 27 5.59 -8.90 -28.99
N GLY A 28 6.53 -7.99 -29.24
CA GLY A 28 7.12 -7.76 -30.58
C GLY A 28 7.14 -6.31 -31.08
N ASP A 29 6.47 -5.37 -30.41
CA ASP A 29 6.44 -3.94 -30.84
C ASP A 29 7.74 -3.15 -30.53
N ILE A 30 8.78 -3.85 -30.07
CA ILE A 30 10.12 -3.31 -29.86
C ILE A 30 11.01 -3.94 -30.94
N GLU A 31 11.44 -3.11 -31.90
CA GLU A 31 12.33 -3.54 -32.98
C GLU A 31 13.55 -4.28 -32.41
N THR A 32 13.76 -5.51 -32.88
CA THR A 32 14.93 -6.29 -32.51
C THR A 32 16.15 -5.71 -33.24
N PRO A 33 17.23 -5.32 -32.54
CA PRO A 33 18.48 -5.05 -33.23
C PRO A 33 19.00 -6.36 -33.85
N PRO A 34 19.63 -6.30 -35.05
CA PRO A 34 20.13 -7.49 -35.72
C PRO A 34 21.18 -8.22 -34.86
N PRO A 35 21.22 -9.56 -34.92
CA PRO A 35 22.13 -10.34 -34.09
C PRO A 35 23.60 -10.00 -34.43
N PRO A 36 24.48 -9.90 -33.42
CA PRO A 36 25.91 -9.74 -33.67
C PRO A 36 26.47 -11.03 -34.31
N PRO A 37 27.50 -10.92 -35.17
CA PRO A 37 28.07 -12.07 -35.87
C PRO A 37 28.66 -13.08 -34.87
N THR A 38 28.16 -14.31 -34.95
CA THR A 38 28.59 -15.46 -34.14
C THR A 38 29.88 -16.04 -34.70
N ASP A 39 31.01 -15.66 -34.10
CA ASP A 39 32.26 -16.41 -34.23
C ASP A 39 32.89 -16.60 -32.85
N LYS A 40 32.54 -17.71 -32.20
CA LYS A 40 33.41 -18.46 -31.26
C LYS A 40 32.73 -19.76 -30.78
N PRO A 41 33.39 -20.93 -30.88
CA PRO A 41 32.83 -22.19 -30.39
C PRO A 41 32.81 -22.25 -28.85
N LEU A 42 31.75 -22.79 -28.26
CA LEU A 42 31.70 -23.16 -26.84
C LEU A 42 32.61 -24.36 -26.55
N PRO A 43 33.30 -24.40 -25.40
CA PRO A 43 34.04 -25.59 -24.96
C PRO A 43 33.11 -26.68 -24.38
N PRO A 44 33.46 -27.98 -24.51
CA PRO A 44 32.61 -29.10 -24.11
C PRO A 44 32.56 -29.29 -22.58
N ALA A 45 31.42 -29.81 -22.12
CA ALA A 45 31.12 -30.13 -20.73
C ALA A 45 32.03 -31.24 -20.18
N ALA A 46 32.64 -30.99 -19.01
CA ALA A 46 33.48 -31.96 -18.31
C ALA A 46 32.62 -32.98 -17.53
N ALA A 47 32.95 -34.26 -17.70
CA ALA A 47 32.31 -35.40 -17.06
C ALA A 47 32.72 -35.53 -15.58
N THR A 48 31.76 -35.93 -14.75
CA THR A 48 31.91 -36.24 -13.32
C THR A 48 32.50 -37.66 -13.14
N PRO A 49 33.49 -37.90 -12.25
CA PRO A 49 33.95 -39.26 -11.96
C PRO A 49 33.15 -39.90 -10.81
N GLU A 50 32.73 -41.15 -11.04
CA GLU A 50 32.22 -42.08 -10.03
C GLU A 50 33.34 -42.51 -9.07
N ALA A 51 33.03 -42.60 -7.77
CA ALA A 51 33.92 -43.21 -6.78
C ALA A 51 33.15 -44.22 -5.90
N SER A 52 33.67 -45.44 -5.92
CA SER A 52 33.24 -46.66 -5.25
C SER A 52 33.30 -46.61 -3.73
N ALA A 53 32.35 -47.29 -3.09
CA ALA A 53 32.27 -47.49 -1.65
C ALA A 53 33.10 -48.70 -1.18
N THR A 54 33.90 -48.54 -0.11
CA THR A 54 34.08 -49.61 0.91
C THR A 54 34.63 -49.07 2.23
N ALA A 55 34.03 -49.56 3.33
CA ALA A 55 34.51 -49.63 4.72
C ALA A 55 34.67 -48.34 5.56
N ASN A 56 33.85 -48.16 6.60
CA ASN A 56 34.19 -48.57 7.98
C ASN A 56 33.01 -48.30 8.96
N LYS A 57 32.61 -49.28 9.78
CA LYS A 57 31.41 -49.26 10.64
C LYS A 57 31.65 -48.76 12.09
N GLN A 58 32.75 -48.06 12.36
CA GLN A 58 33.14 -47.66 13.73
C GLN A 58 33.28 -46.16 13.97
N ALA A 59 33.12 -45.30 12.96
CA ALA A 59 33.21 -43.84 13.10
C ALA A 59 31.86 -43.14 13.42
N THR A 60 30.75 -43.88 13.41
CA THR A 60 29.39 -43.32 13.35
C THR A 60 28.80 -42.80 14.66
N GLN A 61 29.45 -43.03 15.82
CA GLN A 61 28.95 -42.55 17.12
C GLN A 61 29.56 -41.23 17.58
N GLU A 62 30.82 -40.94 17.25
CA GLU A 62 31.46 -39.66 17.60
C GLU A 62 31.07 -38.53 16.61
N GLU A 63 30.88 -38.85 15.33
CA GLU A 63 30.41 -37.87 14.33
C GLU A 63 28.96 -37.41 14.57
N SER A 64 28.09 -38.27 15.11
CA SER A 64 26.67 -37.91 15.33
C SER A 64 26.48 -36.97 16.53
N ALA A 65 27.31 -37.09 17.57
CA ALA A 65 27.33 -36.15 18.69
C ALA A 65 27.95 -34.80 18.29
N ALA A 66 29.01 -34.82 17.48
CA ALA A 66 29.63 -33.61 16.93
C ALA A 66 28.69 -32.86 15.98
N LEU A 67 27.94 -33.59 15.13
CA LEU A 67 26.96 -33.01 14.21
C LEU A 67 25.74 -32.45 14.95
N ALA A 68 25.24 -33.12 15.99
CA ALA A 68 24.15 -32.60 16.82
C ALA A 68 24.56 -31.31 17.56
N ALA A 69 25.79 -31.26 18.09
CA ALA A 69 26.35 -30.05 18.69
C ALA A 69 26.56 -28.92 17.68
N ALA A 70 27.03 -29.24 16.46
CA ALA A 70 27.18 -28.28 15.37
C ALA A 70 25.83 -27.73 14.87
N THR A 71 24.79 -28.57 14.82
CA THR A 71 23.45 -28.17 14.37
C THR A 71 22.73 -27.33 15.42
N ALA A 72 22.89 -27.66 16.71
CA ALA A 72 22.40 -26.84 17.82
C ALA A 72 23.13 -25.49 17.90
N SER A 73 24.45 -25.48 17.65
CA SER A 73 25.26 -24.26 17.54
C SER A 73 24.82 -23.40 16.35
N ALA A 74 24.58 -24.00 15.18
CA ALA A 74 24.09 -23.29 13.99
C ALA A 74 22.67 -22.71 14.19
N ALA A 75 21.75 -23.47 14.81
CA ALA A 75 20.40 -23.01 15.13
C ALA A 75 20.37 -21.98 16.28
N SER A 76 21.39 -21.95 17.13
CA SER A 76 21.61 -20.89 18.12
C SER A 76 22.23 -19.66 17.47
N ALA A 77 23.21 -19.81 16.57
CA ALA A 77 23.80 -18.72 15.80
C ALA A 77 22.73 -17.99 14.95
N LEU A 78 21.87 -18.74 14.26
CA LEU A 78 20.73 -18.20 13.51
C LEU A 78 19.68 -17.48 14.39
N ARG A 79 19.60 -17.80 15.69
CA ARG A 79 18.69 -17.13 16.65
C ARG A 79 19.31 -15.93 17.36
N THR A 80 20.63 -15.84 17.39
CA THR A 80 21.36 -14.81 18.16
C THR A 80 22.00 -13.76 17.25
N GLU A 81 22.20 -14.06 15.97
CA GLU A 81 22.68 -13.08 14.99
C GLU A 81 21.53 -12.19 14.52
N THR A 82 21.20 -11.19 15.33
CA THR A 82 20.90 -9.89 14.74
C THR A 82 22.21 -9.46 14.09
N SER A 83 22.34 -9.68 12.79
CA SER A 83 23.56 -9.41 12.03
C SER A 83 23.82 -7.91 12.00
N THR A 84 24.38 -7.41 13.10
CA THR A 84 24.98 -6.09 13.17
C THR A 84 26.31 -6.26 12.43
N PRO A 85 26.50 -5.63 11.27
CA PRO A 85 27.73 -5.82 10.51
C PRO A 85 28.92 -5.38 11.38
N THR A 86 29.95 -6.22 11.44
CA THR A 86 31.23 -5.86 12.06
C THR A 86 31.97 -4.90 11.12
N SER A 87 32.85 -4.05 11.64
CA SER A 87 33.61 -3.07 10.83
C SER A 87 34.37 -3.69 9.65
N ALA A 88 34.80 -4.96 9.77
CA ALA A 88 35.42 -5.71 8.68
C ALA A 88 34.41 -6.18 7.62
N THR A 89 33.24 -6.68 8.01
CA THR A 89 32.17 -6.98 7.04
C THR A 89 31.63 -5.70 6.40
N GLU A 90 31.55 -4.59 7.13
CA GLU A 90 31.26 -3.26 6.59
C GLU A 90 32.30 -2.83 5.55
N GLN A 91 33.60 -2.98 5.83
CA GLN A 91 34.64 -2.63 4.87
C GLN A 91 34.58 -3.49 3.60
N ASP A 92 34.36 -4.80 3.72
CA ASP A 92 34.23 -5.69 2.56
C ASP A 92 32.90 -5.48 1.80
N LEU A 93 31.80 -5.16 2.49
CA LEU A 93 30.50 -4.79 1.90
C LEU A 93 30.53 -3.42 1.20
N VAL A 94 31.32 -2.47 1.71
CA VAL A 94 31.51 -1.14 1.14
C VAL A 94 32.47 -1.19 -0.05
N ALA A 95 33.51 -2.03 0.01
CA ALA A 95 34.50 -2.20 -1.05
C ALA A 95 34.01 -3.03 -2.25
N HIS A 96 32.85 -3.69 -2.13
CA HIS A 96 32.33 -4.53 -3.21
C HIS A 96 31.92 -3.71 -4.44
N ALA A 97 32.69 -3.84 -5.53
CA ALA A 97 32.52 -3.12 -6.79
C ALA A 97 31.10 -3.24 -7.39
N ALA A 98 30.38 -4.32 -7.09
CA ALA A 98 28.99 -4.55 -7.52
C ALA A 98 27.98 -3.51 -6.96
N ARG A 99 28.25 -2.86 -5.81
CA ARG A 99 27.40 -1.80 -5.25
C ARG A 99 27.79 -0.39 -5.70
N ALA A 100 29.03 -0.20 -6.12
CA ALA A 100 29.56 1.09 -6.58
C ALA A 100 29.13 1.46 -8.02
N HIS A 101 28.60 0.49 -8.79
CA HIS A 101 28.19 0.70 -10.19
C HIS A 101 26.69 1.02 -10.36
N GLN A 102 25.92 1.10 -9.27
CA GLN A 102 24.52 1.54 -9.38
C GLN A 102 24.44 3.04 -9.61
N PHE A 103 23.51 3.44 -10.46
CA PHE A 103 23.06 4.80 -10.71
C PHE A 103 24.03 5.67 -11.53
N VAL A 104 24.87 5.04 -12.34
CA VAL A 104 25.88 5.71 -13.17
C VAL A 104 25.43 5.89 -14.63
N SER A 105 24.34 5.25 -15.03
CA SER A 105 24.00 5.09 -16.45
C SER A 105 23.32 6.29 -17.10
N ASN A 106 22.65 7.14 -16.31
CA ASN A 106 21.82 8.21 -16.85
C ASN A 106 22.43 9.61 -16.60
N PRO A 107 22.13 10.62 -17.44
CA PRO A 107 22.32 12.04 -17.11
C PRO A 107 21.24 12.54 -16.12
N PRO A 108 21.33 13.78 -15.59
CA PRO A 108 20.24 14.36 -14.82
C PRO A 108 18.95 14.46 -15.65
N LEU A 109 17.83 14.05 -15.06
CA LEU A 109 16.50 14.27 -15.60
C LEU A 109 16.07 15.69 -15.24
N THR A 110 15.65 16.47 -16.24
CA THR A 110 15.28 17.88 -16.08
C THR A 110 13.83 18.11 -16.48
N VAL A 111 13.20 19.16 -15.95
CA VAL A 111 11.81 19.51 -16.25
C VAL A 111 11.58 19.67 -17.75
N SER A 112 12.55 20.20 -18.50
CA SER A 112 12.47 20.36 -19.96
C SER A 112 12.42 19.05 -20.73
N GLN A 113 12.87 17.94 -20.13
CA GLN A 113 12.77 16.60 -20.72
C GLN A 113 11.42 15.93 -20.42
N LEU A 114 10.58 16.54 -19.57
CA LEU A 114 9.28 16.00 -19.19
C LEU A 114 8.18 16.60 -20.05
N HIS A 115 7.21 15.76 -20.42
CA HIS A 115 5.98 16.28 -20.99
C HIS A 115 5.20 17.08 -19.93
N PRO A 116 4.84 18.36 -20.18
CA PRO A 116 4.39 19.27 -19.13
C PRO A 116 3.00 18.93 -18.58
N THR A 117 2.12 18.33 -19.39
CA THR A 117 0.70 18.17 -19.05
C THR A 117 0.20 16.73 -19.11
N ASN A 118 0.95 15.83 -19.73
CA ASN A 118 0.48 14.48 -20.04
C ASN A 118 1.56 13.45 -19.69
N PRO A 119 1.42 12.75 -18.55
CA PRO A 119 2.39 11.76 -18.11
C PRO A 119 2.45 10.53 -19.04
N LEU A 120 1.41 10.27 -19.84
CA LEU A 120 1.38 9.13 -20.77
C LEU A 120 2.44 9.27 -21.86
N HIS A 121 2.67 10.48 -22.38
CA HIS A 121 3.75 10.74 -23.34
C HIS A 121 5.12 10.47 -22.74
N GLN A 122 5.34 10.88 -21.48
CA GLN A 122 6.59 10.65 -20.79
C GLN A 122 6.83 9.16 -20.55
N PHE A 123 5.80 8.44 -20.08
CA PHE A 123 5.86 7.00 -19.90
C PHE A 123 6.17 6.30 -21.21
N HIS A 124 5.45 6.64 -22.29
CA HIS A 124 5.65 6.06 -23.61
C HIS A 124 7.07 6.29 -24.14
N SER A 125 7.62 7.49 -23.93
CA SER A 125 9.00 7.80 -24.30
C SER A 125 10.01 6.93 -23.55
N TRP A 126 9.83 6.70 -22.25
CA TRP A 126 10.72 5.82 -21.51
C TRP A 126 10.50 4.33 -21.82
N PHE A 127 9.26 3.92 -22.08
CA PHE A 127 8.92 2.56 -22.45
C PHE A 127 9.52 2.15 -23.79
N ARG A 128 9.71 3.12 -24.70
CA ARG A 128 10.39 2.94 -26.00
C ARG A 128 11.90 3.24 -25.96
N ASP A 129 12.49 3.39 -24.78
CA ASP A 129 13.94 3.58 -24.68
C ASP A 129 14.65 2.35 -25.27
N PRO A 130 15.52 2.50 -26.29
CA PRO A 130 16.14 1.36 -26.98
C PRO A 130 17.05 0.51 -26.08
N ARG A 131 17.40 1.03 -24.90
CA ARG A 131 18.15 0.29 -23.88
C ARG A 131 17.25 -0.70 -23.11
N LEU A 132 15.92 -0.62 -23.22
CA LEU A 132 14.99 -1.65 -22.75
C LEU A 132 14.92 -2.78 -23.75
N LEU A 133 15.56 -3.89 -23.42
CA LEU A 133 15.52 -5.08 -24.26
C LEU A 133 14.16 -5.77 -24.12
N PRO A 134 13.53 -6.24 -25.21
CA PRO A 134 12.28 -7.00 -25.16
C PRO A 134 12.41 -8.23 -24.24
N ALA A 135 13.58 -8.86 -24.21
CA ALA A 135 13.88 -10.02 -23.36
C ALA A 135 13.77 -9.73 -21.85
N SER A 136 13.78 -8.46 -21.42
CA SER A 136 13.56 -8.08 -20.02
C SER A 136 12.08 -7.94 -19.64
N ALA A 137 11.15 -8.14 -20.59
CA ALA A 137 9.71 -7.95 -20.41
C ALA A 137 9.39 -6.58 -19.77
N PRO A 138 9.72 -5.45 -20.43
CA PRO A 138 9.58 -4.11 -19.86
C PRO A 138 8.15 -3.73 -19.44
N GLU A 139 7.13 -4.43 -19.97
CA GLU A 139 5.72 -4.32 -19.59
C GLU A 139 5.39 -4.90 -18.20
N THR A 140 6.34 -5.62 -17.60
CA THR A 140 6.18 -6.21 -16.26
C THR A 140 6.02 -5.10 -15.22
N CYS A 141 4.94 -5.18 -14.45
CA CYS A 141 4.66 -4.26 -13.36
C CYS A 141 4.09 -4.96 -12.14
N THR A 142 4.28 -4.35 -10.97
CA THR A 142 3.65 -4.81 -9.73
C THR A 142 2.33 -4.06 -9.54
N LEU A 143 1.24 -4.82 -9.44
CA LEU A 143 -0.10 -4.32 -9.10
C LEU A 143 -0.34 -4.46 -7.60
N ALA A 144 -0.49 -3.33 -6.91
CA ALA A 144 -0.90 -3.25 -5.52
C ALA A 144 -2.37 -2.83 -5.40
N THR A 145 -3.10 -3.49 -4.51
CA THR A 145 -4.51 -3.23 -4.16
C THR A 145 -4.67 -3.39 -2.64
N ALA A 146 -5.75 -2.87 -2.08
CA ALA A 146 -6.01 -2.99 -0.65
C ALA A 146 -7.46 -3.40 -0.37
N ALA A 147 -7.65 -4.45 0.43
CA ALA A 147 -8.95 -4.97 0.80
C ALA A 147 -9.62 -4.09 1.88
N LEU A 148 -10.79 -3.53 1.59
CA LEU A 148 -11.63 -2.86 2.59
C LEU A 148 -12.60 -3.87 3.25
N PRO A 149 -12.95 -3.68 4.53
CA PRO A 149 -12.58 -2.56 5.42
C PRO A 149 -11.20 -2.71 6.09
N SER A 150 -10.54 -3.86 5.96
CA SER A 150 -9.30 -4.16 6.71
C SER A 150 -8.12 -3.23 6.42
N GLY A 151 -8.09 -2.62 5.23
CA GLY A 151 -6.92 -1.89 4.70
C GLY A 151 -5.74 -2.79 4.35
N ARG A 152 -5.90 -4.12 4.36
CA ARG A 152 -4.81 -5.06 4.07
C ARG A 152 -4.37 -4.91 2.63
N VAL A 153 -3.10 -4.57 2.43
CA VAL A 153 -2.48 -4.45 1.11
C VAL A 153 -2.03 -5.82 0.62
N SER A 154 -2.28 -6.09 -0.66
CA SER A 154 -1.69 -7.22 -1.39
C SER A 154 -0.98 -6.70 -2.64
N ALA A 155 0.02 -7.42 -3.14
CA ALA A 155 0.73 -7.06 -4.37
C ALA A 155 1.09 -8.31 -5.19
N ARG A 156 1.03 -8.21 -6.51
CA ARG A 156 1.49 -9.28 -7.42
C ARG A 156 1.96 -8.70 -8.76
N VAL A 157 2.72 -9.49 -9.50
CA VAL A 157 3.18 -9.11 -10.85
C VAL A 157 2.04 -9.29 -11.86
N VAL A 158 1.92 -8.32 -12.76
CA VAL A 158 1.05 -8.33 -13.95
C VAL A 158 1.81 -7.72 -15.13
N TYR A 159 1.24 -7.81 -16.33
CA TYR A 159 1.81 -7.23 -17.54
C TYR A 159 0.90 -6.13 -18.05
N LEU A 160 1.48 -4.96 -18.32
CA LEU A 160 0.83 -3.91 -19.10
C LEU A 160 0.54 -4.45 -20.51
N LYS A 161 -0.65 -4.17 -21.05
CA LYS A 161 -1.04 -4.61 -22.40
C LYS A 161 -1.44 -3.48 -23.32
N GLU A 162 -2.10 -2.46 -22.77
CA GLU A 162 -2.46 -1.29 -23.56
C GLU A 162 -2.17 -0.03 -22.75
N LEU A 163 -1.78 1.02 -23.47
CA LEU A 163 -1.83 2.39 -22.98
C LEU A 163 -2.78 3.14 -23.89
N ASP A 164 -3.82 3.71 -23.30
CA ASP A 164 -4.72 4.60 -24.00
C ASP A 164 -4.63 6.01 -23.43
N GLU A 165 -5.41 6.91 -24.00
CA GLU A 165 -5.45 8.33 -23.61
C GLU A 165 -5.91 8.56 -22.17
N ARG A 166 -6.50 7.54 -21.52
CA ARG A 166 -7.07 7.62 -20.17
C ARG A 166 -6.17 6.93 -19.14
N GLY A 167 -5.39 5.92 -19.50
CA GLY A 167 -4.52 5.25 -18.53
C GLY A 167 -3.84 3.95 -18.99
N TRP A 168 -3.45 3.15 -18.01
CA TRP A 168 -2.70 1.90 -18.16
C TRP A 168 -3.62 0.70 -18.02
N THR A 169 -3.64 -0.17 -19.02
CA THR A 169 -4.59 -1.28 -19.07
C THR A 169 -3.90 -2.63 -18.84
N VAL A 170 -4.48 -3.40 -17.91
CA VAL A 170 -4.04 -4.75 -17.54
C VAL A 170 -5.21 -5.73 -17.62
N TYR A 171 -4.94 -6.96 -18.04
CA TYR A 171 -5.96 -8.01 -18.18
C TYR A 171 -5.75 -9.12 -17.15
N SER A 172 -6.83 -9.57 -16.53
CA SER A 172 -6.81 -10.61 -15.49
C SER A 172 -8.19 -11.25 -15.33
N ASN A 173 -8.25 -12.27 -14.48
CA ASN A 173 -9.50 -12.66 -13.83
C ASN A 173 -9.83 -11.61 -12.76
N TRP A 174 -10.88 -10.82 -12.99
CA TRP A 174 -11.37 -9.78 -12.07
C TRP A 174 -12.67 -10.19 -11.38
N GLY A 175 -13.34 -11.24 -11.87
CA GLY A 175 -14.51 -11.84 -11.22
C GLY A 175 -14.16 -12.80 -10.08
N SER A 176 -12.87 -13.00 -9.77
CA SER A 176 -12.47 -13.81 -8.63
C SER A 176 -12.94 -13.17 -7.34
N ARG A 177 -13.70 -13.94 -6.56
CA ARG A 177 -14.13 -13.62 -5.19
C ARG A 177 -12.96 -13.64 -4.19
N GLU A 178 -11.75 -13.93 -4.65
CA GLU A 178 -10.52 -13.89 -3.89
C GLU A 178 -9.46 -13.00 -4.55
N GLY A 179 -8.48 -12.54 -3.77
CA GLY A 179 -7.36 -11.76 -4.28
C GLY A 179 -7.78 -10.43 -4.91
N LYS A 180 -7.24 -10.13 -6.09
CA LYS A 180 -7.34 -8.80 -6.71
C LYS A 180 -8.75 -8.41 -7.16
N GLY A 181 -9.55 -9.37 -7.64
CA GLY A 181 -10.94 -9.13 -8.03
C GLY A 181 -11.76 -8.62 -6.86
N ARG A 182 -11.77 -9.41 -5.77
CA ARG A 182 -12.36 -9.05 -4.48
C ARG A 182 -11.87 -7.71 -3.94
N ASP A 183 -10.55 -7.47 -3.92
CA ASP A 183 -9.99 -6.22 -3.38
C ASP A 183 -10.59 -5.00 -4.09
N VAL A 184 -10.73 -5.06 -5.43
CA VAL A 184 -11.13 -3.93 -6.28
C VAL A 184 -12.64 -3.77 -6.39
N PHE A 185 -13.34 -4.89 -6.57
CA PHE A 185 -14.76 -4.93 -6.94
C PHE A 185 -15.68 -5.46 -5.82
N GLY A 186 -15.11 -5.96 -4.73
CA GLY A 186 -15.88 -6.46 -3.59
C GLY A 186 -16.45 -7.86 -3.82
N GLU A 187 -17.35 -8.27 -2.93
CA GLU A 187 -18.12 -9.51 -3.05
C GLU A 187 -19.51 -9.20 -3.62
N THR A 188 -20.06 -10.10 -4.43
CA THR A 188 -21.47 -10.08 -4.84
C THR A 188 -22.29 -10.98 -3.90
N ASP A 189 -23.55 -10.61 -3.64
CA ASP A 189 -24.46 -11.25 -2.66
C ASP A 189 -24.78 -12.75 -2.94
N GLU A 190 -24.25 -13.33 -4.01
CA GLU A 190 -24.38 -14.76 -4.28
C GLU A 190 -23.54 -15.57 -3.29
N GLU A 191 -24.14 -16.54 -2.59
CA GLU A 191 -23.43 -17.46 -1.69
C GLU A 191 -22.36 -18.28 -2.44
N ASP A 192 -21.22 -18.52 -1.79
CA ASP A 192 -20.08 -19.29 -2.32
C ASP A 192 -20.41 -20.79 -2.35
N ASP A 193 -21.31 -21.20 -3.24
CA ASP A 193 -21.67 -22.61 -3.44
C ASP A 193 -20.66 -23.27 -4.40
N GLY A 194 -19.40 -23.32 -3.96
CA GLY A 194 -18.37 -24.16 -4.55
C GLY A 194 -17.90 -23.77 -5.96
N PRO A 195 -17.25 -24.72 -6.66
CA PRO A 195 -16.92 -24.61 -8.08
C PRO A 195 -18.07 -24.08 -8.94
N ARG A 196 -17.98 -22.84 -9.45
CA ARG A 196 -18.94 -22.43 -10.50
C ARG A 196 -18.76 -23.38 -11.69
N PRO A 197 -19.83 -24.07 -12.14
CA PRO A 197 -19.73 -24.92 -13.31
C PRO A 197 -19.27 -24.06 -14.47
N ILE A 198 -18.31 -24.54 -15.23
CA ILE A 198 -17.80 -23.82 -16.40
C ILE A 198 -19.00 -23.65 -17.35
N PRO A 199 -19.41 -22.43 -17.77
CA PRO A 199 -20.51 -22.24 -18.73
C PRO A 199 -20.41 -23.07 -20.02
N GLU A 200 -21.51 -23.69 -20.49
CA GLU A 200 -21.54 -24.49 -21.74
C GLU A 200 -21.21 -23.64 -22.98
N PRO A 201 -20.47 -24.17 -23.97
CA PRO A 201 -20.21 -23.45 -25.21
C PRO A 201 -21.54 -23.16 -25.91
N GLY A 202 -21.86 -21.87 -26.13
CA GLY A 202 -23.10 -21.46 -26.78
C GLY A 202 -24.29 -21.24 -25.84
N ALA A 203 -24.15 -21.43 -24.53
CA ALA A 203 -25.05 -20.78 -23.56
C ALA A 203 -24.84 -19.27 -23.74
N GLY A 204 -25.85 -18.59 -24.28
CA GLY A 204 -25.72 -17.25 -24.87
C GLY A 204 -24.81 -16.31 -24.08
N ALA A 205 -23.88 -15.67 -24.80
CA ALA A 205 -23.23 -14.47 -24.30
C ALA A 205 -24.34 -13.46 -24.00
N VAL A 206 -24.72 -13.34 -22.74
CA VAL A 206 -25.65 -12.30 -22.31
C VAL A 206 -24.91 -10.99 -22.55
N ASP A 207 -25.52 -10.10 -23.34
CA ASP A 207 -25.05 -8.74 -23.64
C ASP A 207 -25.10 -7.89 -22.35
N GLU A 208 -24.29 -8.24 -21.36
CA GLU A 208 -24.15 -7.48 -20.12
C GLU A 208 -22.77 -6.84 -20.05
N ASP A 209 -22.77 -5.53 -19.79
CA ASP A 209 -21.56 -4.78 -19.53
C ASP A 209 -20.79 -5.43 -18.37
N LEU A 210 -19.47 -5.61 -18.52
CA LEU A 210 -18.58 -6.02 -17.42
C LEU A 210 -18.69 -5.07 -16.19
N GLN A 211 -19.21 -3.86 -16.39
CA GLN A 211 -19.56 -2.93 -15.30
C GLN A 211 -20.68 -3.44 -14.39
N GLY A 212 -21.64 -4.21 -14.93
CA GLY A 212 -22.70 -4.87 -14.18
C GLY A 212 -22.20 -6.12 -13.44
N GLU A 213 -21.40 -6.96 -14.08
CA GLU A 213 -20.87 -8.20 -13.49
C GLU A 213 -19.81 -7.96 -12.39
N PHE A 214 -18.95 -6.94 -12.53
CA PHE A 214 -17.96 -6.56 -11.50
C PHE A 214 -18.46 -5.44 -10.57
N GLY A 215 -19.74 -5.08 -10.66
CA GLY A 215 -20.34 -3.89 -10.03
C GLY A 215 -20.66 -4.01 -8.53
N GLY A 216 -20.04 -4.94 -7.80
CA GLY A 216 -20.27 -5.13 -6.36
C GLY A 216 -20.02 -3.83 -5.58
N GLY A 217 -21.07 -3.30 -4.96
CA GLY A 217 -20.97 -2.14 -4.07
C GLY A 217 -20.21 -2.52 -2.80
N GLY A 218 -18.88 -2.36 -2.78
CA GLY A 218 -18.09 -2.62 -1.58
C GLY A 218 -16.57 -2.73 -1.76
N GLY A 219 -16.09 -2.91 -2.99
CA GLY A 219 -14.66 -2.98 -3.30
C GLY A 219 -13.91 -1.64 -3.25
N ASN A 220 -12.58 -1.71 -3.18
CA ASN A 220 -11.70 -0.55 -3.20
C ASN A 220 -11.08 -0.36 -4.59
N ARG A 221 -11.61 0.58 -5.37
CA ARG A 221 -11.12 0.85 -6.73
C ARG A 221 -9.73 1.50 -6.78
N TRP A 222 -9.11 1.82 -5.65
CA TRP A 222 -7.75 2.34 -5.64
C TRP A 222 -6.72 1.23 -5.88
N ALA A 223 -5.83 1.48 -6.83
CA ALA A 223 -4.69 0.61 -7.09
C ALA A 223 -3.44 1.41 -7.45
N ALA A 224 -2.30 0.72 -7.41
CA ALA A 224 -1.03 1.26 -7.87
C ALA A 224 -0.31 0.26 -8.78
N LEU A 225 0.26 0.77 -9.87
CA LEU A 225 1.18 0.04 -10.74
C LEU A 225 2.60 0.57 -10.53
N THR A 226 3.57 -0.33 -10.34
CA THR A 226 4.99 0.02 -10.26
C THR A 226 5.77 -0.72 -11.34
N PHE A 227 6.43 0.03 -12.21
CA PHE A 227 7.37 -0.45 -13.23
C PHE A 227 8.79 -0.23 -12.72
N LEU A 228 9.62 -1.27 -12.76
CA LEU A 228 11.03 -1.19 -12.41
C LEU A 228 11.87 -1.65 -13.60
N TRP A 229 12.55 -0.71 -14.24
CA TRP A 229 13.52 -1.02 -15.28
C TRP A 229 14.92 -0.94 -14.67
N SER A 230 15.30 -2.02 -13.99
CA SER A 230 16.56 -2.11 -13.25
C SER A 230 17.78 -1.79 -14.11
N GLY A 231 17.82 -2.30 -15.35
CA GLY A 231 18.90 -2.01 -16.31
C GLY A 231 19.00 -0.54 -16.73
N LEU A 232 17.89 0.20 -16.67
CA LEU A 232 17.88 1.66 -16.90
C LEU A 232 17.96 2.47 -15.63
N GLU A 233 17.94 1.84 -14.46
CA GLU A 233 17.91 2.54 -13.18
C GLU A 233 16.73 3.54 -13.13
N ARG A 234 15.58 3.13 -13.67
CA ARG A 234 14.35 3.92 -13.72
C ARG A 234 13.20 3.16 -13.09
N GLN A 235 12.29 3.93 -12.50
CA GLN A 235 11.04 3.42 -11.96
C GLN A 235 9.92 4.37 -12.35
N VAL A 236 8.77 3.81 -12.69
CA VAL A 236 7.53 4.57 -12.84
C VAL A 236 6.50 4.03 -11.85
N ARG A 237 5.85 4.93 -11.11
CA ARG A 237 4.73 4.61 -10.24
C ARG A 237 3.48 5.31 -10.76
N VAL A 238 2.40 4.56 -10.90
CA VAL A 238 1.09 5.07 -11.31
C VAL A 238 0.13 4.75 -10.18
N GLU A 239 -0.60 5.74 -9.69
CA GLU A 239 -1.58 5.60 -8.60
C GLU A 239 -2.90 6.21 -9.05
N GLY A 240 -4.01 5.51 -8.84
CA GLY A 240 -5.32 6.02 -9.24
C GLY A 240 -6.45 5.00 -9.15
N LEU A 241 -7.54 5.29 -9.86
CA LEU A 241 -8.76 4.51 -9.84
C LEU A 241 -8.78 3.46 -10.95
N VAL A 242 -9.23 2.26 -10.61
CA VAL A 242 -9.45 1.16 -11.53
C VAL A 242 -10.85 1.26 -12.13
N GLU A 243 -10.91 1.23 -13.46
CA GLU A 243 -12.12 1.18 -14.24
C GLU A 243 -12.15 -0.10 -15.09
N PRO A 244 -13.23 -0.90 -15.06
CA PRO A 244 -13.36 -2.03 -15.96
C PRO A 244 -13.52 -1.56 -17.41
N LEU A 245 -12.91 -2.29 -18.34
CA LEU A 245 -13.19 -2.14 -19.78
C LEU A 245 -14.57 -2.71 -20.12
N SER A 246 -15.11 -2.32 -21.28
CA SER A 246 -16.30 -3.00 -21.80
C SER A 246 -16.00 -4.45 -22.18
N ARG A 247 -17.07 -5.25 -22.35
CA ARG A 247 -16.93 -6.65 -22.78
C ARG A 247 -16.31 -6.74 -24.16
N GLU A 248 -16.71 -5.86 -25.07
CA GLU A 248 -16.20 -5.77 -26.44
C GLU A 248 -14.70 -5.41 -26.44
N GLU A 249 -14.30 -4.42 -25.63
CA GLU A 249 -12.90 -4.05 -25.47
C GLU A 249 -12.05 -5.21 -24.94
N SER A 250 -12.61 -6.00 -24.00
CA SER A 250 -11.93 -7.18 -23.45
C SER A 250 -11.84 -8.32 -24.46
N GLU A 251 -12.90 -8.52 -25.25
CA GLU A 251 -12.97 -9.56 -26.28
C GLU A 251 -11.97 -9.29 -27.42
N LEU A 252 -11.72 -8.03 -27.77
CA LEU A 252 -10.71 -7.67 -28.77
C LEU A 252 -9.31 -8.18 -28.38
N TYR A 253 -8.87 -7.92 -27.16
CA TYR A 253 -7.59 -8.43 -26.67
C TYR A 253 -7.63 -9.95 -26.43
N TRP A 254 -8.75 -10.49 -25.94
CA TRP A 254 -8.93 -11.93 -25.73
C TRP A 254 -8.66 -12.76 -27.00
N ARG A 255 -9.15 -12.29 -28.15
CA ARG A 255 -8.93 -12.94 -29.46
C ARG A 255 -7.47 -12.98 -29.90
N THR A 256 -6.62 -12.08 -29.39
CA THR A 256 -5.18 -12.07 -29.70
C THR A 256 -4.39 -13.12 -28.91
N ARG A 257 -4.98 -13.65 -27.83
CA ARG A 257 -4.30 -14.61 -26.96
C ARG A 257 -4.16 -15.96 -27.66
N GLU A 258 -3.02 -16.61 -27.46
CA GLU A 258 -2.82 -17.98 -27.91
C GLU A 258 -3.87 -18.91 -27.32
N ARG A 259 -4.27 -19.93 -28.09
CA ARG A 259 -5.34 -20.86 -27.71
C ARG A 259 -5.08 -21.51 -26.34
N GLY A 260 -3.84 -21.92 -26.06
CA GLY A 260 -3.47 -22.49 -24.74
C GLY A 260 -3.69 -21.51 -23.59
N SER A 261 -3.45 -20.21 -23.83
CA SER A 261 -3.71 -19.13 -22.87
C SER A 261 -5.21 -18.92 -22.63
N GLN A 262 -6.04 -19.07 -23.67
CA GLN A 262 -7.50 -19.00 -23.56
C GLN A 262 -8.04 -20.19 -22.75
N ILE A 263 -7.59 -21.40 -23.08
CA ILE A 263 -7.91 -22.64 -22.32
C ILE A 263 -7.51 -22.50 -20.86
N GLY A 264 -6.28 -22.05 -20.58
CA GLY A 264 -5.79 -21.89 -19.22
C GLY A 264 -6.60 -20.88 -18.40
N ALA A 265 -7.12 -19.82 -19.02
CA ALA A 265 -7.98 -18.85 -18.34
C ALA A 265 -9.37 -19.42 -18.00
N TRP A 266 -9.92 -20.33 -18.82
CA TRP A 266 -11.15 -21.07 -18.51
C TRP A 266 -10.94 -22.13 -17.43
N ALA A 267 -9.81 -22.84 -17.46
CA ALA A 267 -9.49 -23.90 -16.50
C ALA A 267 -9.09 -23.38 -15.10
N SER A 268 -8.55 -22.16 -15.02
CA SER A 268 -7.97 -21.61 -13.79
C SER A 268 -8.99 -20.85 -12.95
N TRP A 269 -9.23 -21.34 -11.74
CA TRP A 269 -9.87 -20.55 -10.68
C TRP A 269 -8.81 -19.73 -9.96
N GLN A 270 -8.45 -18.62 -10.59
CA GLN A 270 -7.36 -17.79 -10.13
C GLN A 270 -7.55 -17.39 -8.66
N SER A 271 -6.47 -17.54 -7.89
CA SER A 271 -6.38 -17.27 -6.44
C SER A 271 -6.96 -18.32 -5.50
N LYS A 272 -7.77 -19.28 -5.99
CA LYS A 272 -8.26 -20.38 -5.17
C LYS A 272 -7.11 -21.25 -4.69
N VAL A 273 -7.05 -21.46 -3.38
CA VAL A 273 -6.01 -22.27 -2.75
C VAL A 273 -6.25 -23.75 -3.07
N LEU A 274 -5.26 -24.41 -3.66
CA LEU A 274 -5.30 -25.85 -3.98
C LEU A 274 -4.84 -26.72 -2.82
N TRP A 275 -3.83 -26.24 -2.10
CA TRP A 275 -3.24 -26.94 -0.98
C TRP A 275 -2.73 -25.94 0.06
N ARG A 276 -2.84 -26.30 1.35
CA ARG A 276 -2.31 -25.52 2.48
C ARG A 276 -1.43 -26.42 3.34
N ALA A 277 -0.27 -25.89 3.70
CA ALA A 277 0.60 -26.47 4.71
C ALA A 277 0.02 -26.21 6.10
N GLU A 278 -0.87 -27.06 6.61
CA GLU A 278 -1.25 -27.00 8.02
C GLU A 278 -0.13 -27.64 8.87
N PRO A 279 0.47 -26.91 9.84
CA PRO A 279 1.66 -27.39 10.58
C PRO A 279 1.49 -28.76 11.21
N GLU A 280 0.29 -29.07 11.73
CA GLU A 280 0.00 -30.34 12.38
C GLU A 280 0.00 -31.51 11.39
N THR A 281 -0.55 -31.31 10.18
CA THR A 281 -0.55 -32.33 9.12
C THR A 281 0.84 -32.62 8.57
N LEU A 282 1.73 -31.61 8.56
CA LEU A 282 3.13 -31.80 8.18
C LEU A 282 3.90 -32.55 9.27
N LEU A 283 3.64 -32.31 10.55
CA LEU A 283 4.31 -32.98 11.67
C LEU A 283 3.90 -34.45 11.82
N GLU A 284 2.61 -34.76 11.70
CA GLU A 284 2.12 -36.14 11.74
C GLU A 284 2.61 -36.98 10.55
N ARG A 285 2.67 -36.40 9.35
CA ARG A 285 3.15 -37.12 8.16
C ARG A 285 4.67 -37.25 8.13
N ARG A 286 5.41 -36.25 8.61
CA ARG A 286 6.87 -36.36 8.83
C ARG A 286 7.20 -37.44 9.88
N ARG A 287 6.36 -37.64 10.90
CA ARG A 287 6.50 -38.76 11.85
C ARG A 287 6.26 -40.13 11.22
N LYS A 288 5.42 -40.22 10.18
CA LYS A 288 5.17 -41.47 9.44
C LYS A 288 6.26 -41.83 8.43
N SER A 289 6.97 -40.84 7.87
CA SER A 289 8.08 -41.07 6.94
C SER A 289 9.42 -41.34 7.62
N LEU A 290 9.49 -41.19 8.95
CA LEU A 290 10.68 -41.51 9.75
C LEU A 290 10.60 -42.97 10.24
N ASP A 291 11.50 -43.82 9.72
CA ASP A 291 11.84 -45.08 10.38
C ASP A 291 12.40 -44.76 11.78
N PRO A 292 11.82 -45.28 12.88
CA PRO A 292 12.28 -45.00 14.24
C PRO A 292 13.74 -45.37 14.51
N THR A 293 14.35 -46.17 13.63
CA THR A 293 15.72 -46.66 13.75
C THR A 293 16.77 -45.80 13.03
N LEU A 294 16.37 -44.84 12.19
CA LEU A 294 17.29 -44.00 11.41
C LEU A 294 17.37 -42.58 11.99
N HIS A 295 18.47 -42.26 12.68
CA HIS A 295 18.76 -40.92 13.21
C HIS A 295 19.41 -39.97 12.18
N GLN A 296 19.28 -40.24 10.89
CA GLN A 296 19.80 -39.36 9.85
C GLN A 296 18.68 -38.49 9.30
N VAL A 297 18.86 -37.17 9.36
CA VAL A 297 18.03 -36.21 8.62
C VAL A 297 18.08 -36.64 7.15
N PRO A 298 16.94 -36.93 6.51
CA PRO A 298 16.95 -37.40 5.13
C PRO A 298 17.59 -36.34 4.22
N ARG A 299 18.59 -36.73 3.42
CA ARG A 299 19.00 -35.95 2.24
C ARG A 299 17.76 -35.74 1.39
N ASN A 300 17.53 -34.51 0.90
CA ASN A 300 16.45 -34.08 0.01
C ASN A 300 15.61 -35.27 -0.44
N VAL A 301 14.60 -35.61 0.37
CA VAL A 301 13.62 -36.60 -0.05
C VAL A 301 13.00 -35.97 -1.29
N GLU A 302 13.22 -36.57 -2.45
CA GLU A 302 12.34 -36.35 -3.59
C GLU A 302 10.96 -36.91 -3.18
N GLU A 303 10.30 -36.23 -2.26
CA GLU A 303 8.97 -36.59 -1.77
C GLU A 303 8.01 -36.11 -2.86
N ARG A 304 7.98 -36.85 -3.99
CA ARG A 304 7.04 -36.69 -5.10
C ARG A 304 5.61 -37.14 -4.72
N ASP A 305 5.37 -37.43 -3.44
CA ASP A 305 4.15 -38.09 -2.93
C ASP A 305 3.20 -37.13 -2.17
N ILE A 306 3.50 -35.83 -2.12
CA ILE A 306 2.56 -34.84 -1.60
C ILE A 306 1.64 -34.40 -2.75
N ASP A 307 0.36 -34.77 -2.69
CA ASP A 307 -0.65 -34.19 -3.57
C ASP A 307 -0.80 -32.69 -3.26
N ASP A 308 -0.10 -31.88 -4.04
CA ASP A 308 -0.06 -30.43 -3.99
C ASP A 308 -1.17 -29.79 -4.85
N GLY A 309 -2.08 -30.62 -5.39
CA GLY A 309 -3.16 -30.20 -6.28
C GLY A 309 -2.72 -30.01 -7.74
N ARG A 310 -1.48 -30.36 -8.12
CA ARG A 310 -1.03 -30.27 -9.52
C ARG A 310 -1.87 -31.11 -10.46
N ALA A 311 -2.20 -32.35 -10.08
CA ALA A 311 -3.03 -33.24 -10.88
C ALA A 311 -4.44 -32.66 -11.14
N VAL A 312 -5.01 -31.97 -10.15
CA VAL A 312 -6.31 -31.28 -10.28
C VAL A 312 -6.26 -30.18 -11.33
N LEU A 313 -5.17 -29.38 -11.37
CA LEU A 313 -5.01 -28.35 -12.39
C LEU A 313 -4.89 -28.93 -13.79
N GLU A 314 -4.10 -29.99 -13.95
CA GLU A 314 -3.92 -30.63 -15.25
C GLU A 314 -5.20 -31.28 -15.76
N GLU A 315 -5.99 -31.90 -14.87
CA GLU A 315 -7.27 -32.47 -15.26
C GLU A 315 -8.26 -31.40 -15.71
N ARG A 316 -8.33 -30.25 -15.02
CA ARG A 316 -9.16 -29.11 -15.47
C ARG A 316 -8.75 -28.60 -16.83
N VAL A 317 -7.45 -28.54 -17.13
CA VAL A 317 -6.98 -28.15 -18.47
C VAL A 317 -7.47 -29.17 -19.50
N ARG A 318 -7.30 -30.48 -19.27
CA ARG A 318 -7.76 -31.53 -20.18
C ARG A 318 -9.28 -31.50 -20.39
N GLU A 319 -10.04 -31.25 -19.34
CA GLU A 319 -11.51 -31.10 -19.40
C GLU A 319 -11.90 -29.94 -20.32
N VAL A 320 -11.28 -28.78 -20.13
CA VAL A 320 -11.54 -27.58 -20.94
C VAL A 320 -11.06 -27.75 -22.39
N GLU A 321 -9.93 -28.42 -22.61
CA GLU A 321 -9.45 -28.77 -23.95
C GLU A 321 -10.44 -29.64 -24.70
N ARG A 322 -10.95 -30.70 -24.06
CA ARG A 322 -11.98 -31.60 -24.60
C ARG A 322 -13.26 -30.85 -24.92
N ARG A 323 -13.65 -29.91 -24.04
CA ARG A 323 -14.88 -29.14 -24.22
C ARG A 323 -14.82 -28.19 -25.42
N PHE A 324 -13.68 -27.53 -25.62
CA PHE A 324 -13.47 -26.62 -26.75
C PHE A 324 -12.84 -27.32 -27.96
N GLU A 325 -12.81 -28.65 -27.99
CA GLU A 325 -12.35 -29.41 -29.14
C GLU A 325 -13.22 -29.08 -30.37
N GLY A 326 -12.58 -28.77 -31.50
CA GLY A 326 -13.27 -28.33 -32.72
C GLY A 326 -13.86 -26.91 -32.67
N VAL A 327 -13.87 -26.23 -31.52
CA VAL A 327 -14.29 -24.83 -31.41
C VAL A 327 -13.15 -23.93 -31.90
N LYS A 328 -13.41 -23.22 -33.00
CA LYS A 328 -12.43 -22.32 -33.64
C LYS A 328 -12.13 -21.09 -32.80
N GLU A 329 -13.16 -20.47 -32.23
CA GLU A 329 -13.06 -19.26 -31.43
C GLU A 329 -13.61 -19.54 -30.02
N ILE A 330 -12.70 -19.62 -29.05
CA ILE A 330 -13.06 -19.82 -27.64
C ILE A 330 -13.65 -18.51 -27.11
N PRO A 331 -14.87 -18.50 -26.55
CA PRO A 331 -15.48 -17.28 -26.04
C PRO A 331 -14.71 -16.72 -24.84
N LEU A 332 -14.80 -15.40 -24.63
CA LEU A 332 -14.32 -14.75 -23.42
C LEU A 332 -15.09 -15.24 -22.17
N PRO A 333 -14.42 -15.72 -21.11
CA PRO A 333 -15.07 -16.03 -19.84
C PRO A 333 -15.66 -14.78 -19.18
N PRO A 334 -16.83 -14.86 -18.51
CA PRO A 334 -17.48 -13.70 -17.87
C PRO A 334 -16.62 -13.08 -16.75
N PHE A 335 -15.83 -13.89 -16.04
CA PHE A 335 -14.95 -13.41 -14.96
C PHE A 335 -13.61 -12.83 -15.44
N TRP A 336 -13.33 -12.86 -16.75
CA TRP A 336 -12.06 -12.38 -17.31
C TRP A 336 -12.27 -11.09 -18.09
N GLY A 337 -11.37 -10.13 -17.91
CA GLY A 337 -11.47 -8.87 -18.62
C GLY A 337 -10.25 -7.98 -18.42
N GLY A 338 -10.29 -6.83 -19.08
CA GLY A 338 -9.34 -5.77 -18.84
C GLY A 338 -9.86 -4.76 -17.83
N VAL A 339 -8.94 -4.19 -17.07
CA VAL A 339 -9.20 -2.97 -16.30
C VAL A 339 -8.15 -1.93 -16.66
N ARG A 340 -8.56 -0.68 -16.61
CA ARG A 340 -7.76 0.51 -16.83
C ARG A 340 -7.49 1.18 -15.50
N LEU A 341 -6.22 1.47 -15.22
CA LEU A 341 -5.82 2.35 -14.14
C LEU A 341 -5.80 3.80 -14.66
N VAL A 342 -6.78 4.60 -14.27
CA VAL A 342 -6.85 6.03 -14.56
C VAL A 342 -5.99 6.78 -13.53
N PRO A 343 -4.92 7.48 -13.96
CA PRO A 343 -3.95 8.06 -13.04
C PRO A 343 -4.54 9.27 -12.29
N GLU A 344 -4.45 9.24 -10.97
CA GLU A 344 -4.50 10.44 -10.14
C GLU A 344 -3.10 11.04 -9.97
N SER A 345 -2.09 10.18 -9.86
CA SER A 345 -0.69 10.61 -9.87
C SER A 345 0.22 9.64 -10.61
N VAL A 346 1.26 10.19 -11.21
CA VAL A 346 2.32 9.44 -11.89
C VAL A 346 3.67 9.99 -11.44
N GLU A 347 4.54 9.13 -10.92
CA GLU A 347 5.89 9.48 -10.50
C GLU A 347 6.93 8.82 -11.41
N PHE A 348 7.82 9.65 -11.96
CA PHE A 348 9.00 9.24 -12.70
C PHE A 348 10.23 9.38 -11.80
N TRP A 349 10.88 8.26 -11.52
CA TRP A 349 12.08 8.18 -10.70
C TRP A 349 13.27 7.73 -11.55
N GLN A 350 14.41 8.40 -11.38
CA GLN A 350 15.67 8.07 -12.06
C GLN A 350 16.85 8.04 -11.09
N GLY A 351 17.60 6.95 -11.16
CA GLY A 351 18.81 6.71 -10.38
C GLY A 351 19.90 7.74 -10.66
N ARG A 352 20.55 8.24 -9.59
CA ARG A 352 21.75 9.10 -9.66
C ARG A 352 22.87 8.56 -8.77
N LYS A 353 24.11 8.63 -9.24
CA LYS A 353 25.31 8.14 -8.52
C LYS A 353 25.45 8.74 -7.12
N SER A 354 25.06 10.00 -6.97
CA SER A 354 25.07 10.73 -5.68
C SER A 354 24.01 10.26 -4.69
N ARG A 355 23.10 9.35 -5.08
CA ARG A 355 21.87 8.97 -4.35
C ARG A 355 20.84 10.10 -4.22
N LEU A 356 21.12 11.28 -4.77
CA LEU A 356 20.15 12.35 -4.97
C LEU A 356 19.38 12.05 -6.27
N HIS A 357 18.40 11.16 -6.17
CA HIS A 357 17.60 10.68 -7.29
C HIS A 357 16.69 11.77 -7.84
N ASP A 358 16.54 11.79 -9.16
CA ASP A 358 15.58 12.69 -9.80
C ASP A 358 14.18 12.08 -9.65
N ARG A 359 13.23 12.87 -9.13
CA ARG A 359 11.85 12.44 -8.88
C ARG A 359 10.89 13.52 -9.34
N PHE A 360 10.07 13.20 -10.33
CA PHE A 360 9.04 14.10 -10.82
C PHE A 360 7.69 13.45 -10.71
N ARG A 361 6.72 14.18 -10.17
CA ARG A 361 5.36 13.69 -9.97
C ARG A 361 4.37 14.57 -10.72
N HIS A 362 3.63 13.97 -11.64
CA HIS A 362 2.41 14.54 -12.20
C HIS A 362 1.26 14.20 -11.26
N THR A 363 0.43 15.19 -10.94
CA THR A 363 -0.79 15.00 -10.17
C THR A 363 -1.96 15.62 -10.90
N ASN A 364 -3.08 14.91 -10.95
CA ASN A 364 -4.32 15.40 -11.53
C ASN A 364 -5.05 16.26 -10.49
N ARG A 365 -4.37 17.30 -9.98
CA ARG A 365 -5.05 18.32 -9.18
C ARG A 365 -5.80 19.20 -10.16
N LYS A 366 -7.13 19.04 -10.25
CA LYS A 366 -7.97 20.14 -10.73
C LYS A 366 -7.57 21.35 -9.90
N MET A 367 -6.84 22.30 -10.49
CA MET A 367 -6.90 23.65 -9.95
C MET A 367 -8.39 24.01 -9.96
N PRO A 368 -8.95 24.57 -8.88
CA PRO A 368 -10.30 25.09 -8.94
C PRO A 368 -10.35 26.01 -10.16
N ASP A 369 -11.34 25.78 -11.02
CA ASP A 369 -11.60 26.58 -12.22
C ASP A 369 -11.54 28.07 -11.83
N PRO A 370 -10.73 28.92 -12.49
CA PRO A 370 -10.90 30.35 -12.35
C PRO A 370 -12.24 30.70 -13.00
N SER A 371 -13.32 30.53 -12.23
CA SER A 371 -14.68 30.88 -12.65
C SER A 371 -14.66 32.28 -13.26
N PRO A 372 -15.37 32.53 -14.38
CA PRO A 372 -15.48 33.88 -14.91
C PRO A 372 -16.17 34.74 -13.85
N ASP A 373 -15.39 35.69 -13.35
CA ASP A 373 -15.73 36.74 -12.39
C ASP A 373 -17.25 36.90 -12.11
N PRO A 374 -17.75 36.53 -10.92
CA PRO A 374 -18.93 37.19 -10.40
C PRO A 374 -18.42 38.43 -9.69
N THR A 375 -18.62 39.59 -10.33
CA THR A 375 -18.59 40.94 -9.75
C THR A 375 -18.47 40.97 -8.23
N PRO A 376 -17.51 41.71 -7.64
CA PRO A 376 -17.19 41.62 -6.24
C PRO A 376 -18.37 42.14 -5.41
N LYS A 377 -19.21 41.23 -4.93
CA LYS A 377 -20.04 41.51 -3.76
C LYS A 377 -19.09 41.57 -2.57
N PRO A 378 -19.25 42.52 -1.64
CA PRO A 378 -18.40 42.61 -0.46
C PRO A 378 -18.69 41.39 0.42
N THR A 379 -17.95 40.30 0.19
CA THR A 379 -18.00 39.12 1.03
C THR A 379 -17.19 39.44 2.27
N THR A 380 -17.91 39.65 3.36
CA THR A 380 -17.37 39.59 4.71
C THR A 380 -16.55 38.31 4.84
N THR A 381 -15.23 38.45 4.93
CA THR A 381 -14.31 37.37 5.32
C THR A 381 -14.67 36.94 6.73
N THR A 382 -15.57 35.98 6.88
CA THR A 382 -15.62 35.14 8.06
C THR A 382 -14.52 34.09 7.90
N THR A 383 -13.36 34.38 8.49
CA THR A 383 -12.33 33.40 8.80
C THR A 383 -12.96 32.27 9.60
N THR A 384 -13.29 31.15 8.96
CA THR A 384 -13.67 29.92 9.67
C THR A 384 -12.39 29.31 10.24
N THR A 385 -12.21 29.47 11.55
CA THR A 385 -11.10 28.84 12.29
C THR A 385 -11.13 27.33 12.07
N PRO A 386 -10.00 26.67 11.74
CA PRO A 386 -9.94 25.22 11.58
C PRO A 386 -10.51 24.49 12.80
N GLY A 387 -11.45 23.56 12.59
CA GLY A 387 -12.18 22.90 13.67
C GLY A 387 -11.31 22.17 14.71
N TRP A 388 -10.12 21.72 14.31
CA TRP A 388 -9.15 21.09 15.23
C TRP A 388 -8.60 22.07 16.27
N ILE A 389 -8.50 23.37 15.94
CA ILE A 389 -8.02 24.41 16.88
C ILE A 389 -9.02 24.55 18.02
N LEU A 390 -10.31 24.61 17.69
CA LEU A 390 -11.37 24.69 18.70
C LEU A 390 -11.35 23.46 19.63
N LEU A 391 -11.19 22.26 19.06
CA LEU A 391 -11.07 21.03 19.84
C LEU A 391 -9.85 21.03 20.77
N ALA A 392 -8.69 21.50 20.29
CA ALA A 392 -7.47 21.60 21.09
C ALA A 392 -7.58 22.65 22.20
N LEU A 393 -8.17 23.83 21.92
CA LEU A 393 -8.44 24.86 22.91
C LEU A 393 -9.42 24.37 23.98
N SER A 394 -10.49 23.69 23.58
CA SER A 394 -11.47 23.12 24.51
C SER A 394 -10.85 22.02 25.38
N SER A 395 -10.04 21.12 24.81
CA SER A 395 -9.33 20.10 25.59
C SER A 395 -8.43 20.74 26.65
N GLY A 396 -7.65 21.77 26.28
CA GLY A 396 -6.77 22.47 27.22
C GLY A 396 -7.55 23.16 28.34
N ALA A 397 -8.70 23.78 28.03
CA ALA A 397 -9.58 24.35 29.04
C ALA A 397 -10.12 23.29 30.02
N PHE A 398 -10.54 22.12 29.54
CA PHE A 398 -10.97 21.01 30.41
C PHE A 398 -9.82 20.45 31.26
N ALA A 399 -8.58 20.51 30.79
CA ALA A 399 -7.39 20.20 31.59
C ALA A 399 -7.23 21.16 32.78
N ALA A 400 -7.46 22.45 32.56
CA ALA A 400 -7.43 23.45 33.62
C ALA A 400 -8.56 23.25 34.63
N PHE A 401 -9.79 22.99 34.17
CA PHE A 401 -10.92 22.66 35.04
C PHE A 401 -10.68 21.39 35.85
N ASN A 402 -10.06 20.37 35.27
CA ASN A 402 -9.65 19.17 35.98
C ASN A 402 -8.73 19.52 37.16
N GLY A 403 -7.72 20.36 36.94
CA GLY A 403 -6.84 20.85 38.02
C GLY A 403 -7.57 21.66 39.09
N LEU A 404 -8.51 22.52 38.69
CA LEU A 404 -9.34 23.30 39.61
C LEU A 404 -10.19 22.40 40.52
N PHE A 405 -10.93 21.45 39.95
CA PHE A 405 -11.78 20.55 40.74
C PHE A 405 -10.98 19.59 41.60
N ALA A 406 -9.78 19.17 41.17
CA ALA A 406 -8.86 18.40 42.01
C ALA A 406 -8.46 19.18 43.27
N LYS A 407 -8.12 20.46 43.12
CA LYS A 407 -7.76 21.35 44.24
C LYS A 407 -8.96 21.59 45.16
N LEU A 408 -10.14 21.85 44.61
CA LEU A 408 -11.38 22.02 45.38
C LEU A 408 -11.84 20.75 46.12
N THR A 409 -11.38 19.57 45.69
CA THR A 409 -11.70 18.29 46.34
C THR A 409 -10.82 18.03 47.57
N THR A 410 -9.57 18.51 47.56
CA THR A 410 -8.52 18.10 48.51
C THR A 410 -8.04 19.21 49.45
N ASP A 411 -8.26 20.48 49.09
CA ASP A 411 -7.73 21.63 49.84
C ASP A 411 -8.72 22.17 50.90
N THR A 412 -8.20 22.86 51.90
CA THR A 412 -8.94 23.66 52.87
C THR A 412 -9.75 24.80 52.24
N GLN A 413 -9.42 25.21 51.00
CA GLN A 413 -10.12 26.25 50.25
C GLN A 413 -11.54 25.86 49.79
N THR A 414 -11.95 24.60 49.91
CA THR A 414 -13.35 24.17 49.64
C THR A 414 -14.34 24.95 50.49
N THR A 415 -13.97 25.32 51.72
CA THR A 415 -14.87 26.01 52.67
C THR A 415 -15.22 27.42 52.23
N THR A 416 -14.24 28.15 51.67
CA THR A 416 -14.43 29.51 51.13
C THR A 416 -15.28 29.49 49.86
N PHE A 417 -15.07 28.48 49.01
CA PHE A 417 -15.89 28.28 47.82
C PHE A 417 -17.34 27.89 48.17
N ALA A 418 -17.52 26.96 49.11
CA ALA A 418 -18.83 26.57 49.62
C ALA A 418 -19.58 27.77 50.23
N ALA A 419 -18.91 28.59 51.06
CA ALA A 419 -19.50 29.79 51.65
C ALA A 419 -19.99 30.79 50.60
N SER A 420 -19.24 30.96 49.50
CA SER A 420 -19.63 31.82 48.38
C SER A 420 -20.88 31.29 47.65
N LEU A 421 -21.03 29.97 47.55
CA LEU A 421 -22.15 29.30 46.91
C LEU A 421 -23.42 29.34 47.77
N LEU A 422 -23.27 29.18 49.09
CA LEU A 422 -24.34 29.37 50.08
C LEU A 422 -24.89 30.81 50.08
N HIS A 423 -24.02 31.82 49.93
CA HIS A 423 -24.42 33.22 49.82
C HIS A 423 -25.20 33.51 48.53
N LEU A 424 -24.92 32.78 47.44
CA LEU A 424 -25.63 32.92 46.16
C LEU A 424 -27.04 32.30 46.21
N VAL A 425 -27.23 31.25 47.00
CA VAL A 425 -28.50 30.53 47.16
C VAL A 425 -29.39 31.16 48.26
N GLY A 426 -28.92 32.23 48.93
CA GLY A 426 -29.74 33.05 49.82
C GLY A 426 -29.96 32.46 51.22
N SER A 427 -29.15 31.50 51.65
CA SER A 427 -29.22 30.92 53.00
C SER A 427 -28.53 31.79 54.04
N THR A 428 -29.17 32.03 55.19
CA THR A 428 -28.74 32.95 56.26
C THR A 428 -27.77 32.34 57.30
N THR A 429 -27.20 31.16 57.06
CA THR A 429 -26.27 30.51 58.00
C THR A 429 -24.82 30.76 57.58
N THR A 430 -24.03 31.35 58.49
CA THR A 430 -22.74 32.00 58.19
C THR A 430 -21.49 31.16 58.46
N ASN A 431 -21.60 29.87 58.85
CA ASN A 431 -20.43 29.01 59.05
C ASN A 431 -20.57 27.66 58.34
N PRO A 432 -19.77 27.39 57.29
CA PRO A 432 -19.93 26.21 56.44
C PRO A 432 -19.42 24.91 57.10
N ASP A 433 -18.74 25.01 58.25
CA ASP A 433 -18.29 23.86 59.07
C ASP A 433 -19.41 23.20 59.90
N ASP A 434 -20.57 23.86 60.05
CA ASP A 434 -21.71 23.32 60.81
C ASP A 434 -22.55 22.30 60.00
N HIS A 435 -22.22 22.08 58.71
CA HIS A 435 -22.94 21.17 57.82
C HIS A 435 -22.01 20.14 57.15
N PRO A 436 -21.57 19.09 57.87
CA PRO A 436 -20.61 18.11 57.37
C PRO A 436 -21.11 17.33 56.14
N ILE A 437 -22.43 17.10 56.06
CA ILE A 437 -23.07 16.42 54.91
C ILE A 437 -23.01 17.28 53.65
N LEU A 438 -23.20 18.60 53.78
CA LEU A 438 -23.13 19.54 52.66
C LEU A 438 -21.69 19.62 52.10
N MET A 439 -20.70 19.68 52.98
CA MET A 439 -19.28 19.63 52.58
C MET A 439 -18.92 18.34 51.85
N LEU A 440 -19.39 17.20 52.37
CA LEU A 440 -19.19 15.91 51.72
C LEU A 440 -19.86 15.86 50.34
N ALA A 441 -21.06 16.41 50.20
CA ALA A 441 -21.76 16.50 48.93
C ALA A 441 -21.02 17.40 47.92
N ILE A 442 -20.55 18.59 48.34
CA ILE A 442 -19.78 19.51 47.49
C ILE A 442 -18.47 18.86 47.02
N ARG A 443 -17.75 18.18 47.91
CA ARG A 443 -16.52 17.43 47.56
C ARG A 443 -16.81 16.27 46.62
N GLY A 444 -17.89 15.53 46.85
CA GLY A 444 -18.34 14.46 45.96
C GLY A 444 -18.67 14.95 44.56
N ILE A 445 -19.32 16.11 44.44
CA ILE A 445 -19.61 16.77 43.16
C ILE A 445 -18.32 17.24 42.49
N CYS A 446 -17.40 17.85 43.22
CA CYS A 446 -16.09 18.26 42.67
C CYS A 446 -15.29 17.06 42.17
N LEU A 447 -15.30 15.94 42.89
CA LEU A 447 -14.66 14.70 42.46
C LEU A 447 -15.29 14.13 41.17
N ALA A 448 -16.63 14.11 41.09
CA ALA A 448 -17.32 13.67 39.89
C ALA A 448 -17.01 14.57 38.67
N LEU A 449 -16.98 15.89 38.87
CA LEU A 449 -16.61 16.86 37.84
C LEU A 449 -15.14 16.74 37.42
N ASN A 450 -14.24 16.44 38.35
CA ASN A 450 -12.84 16.15 38.04
C ASN A 450 -12.71 14.95 37.09
N ILE A 451 -13.34 13.82 37.43
CA ILE A 451 -13.35 12.61 36.58
C ILE A 451 -13.96 12.91 35.21
N LEU A 452 -15.09 13.62 35.17
CA LEU A 452 -15.76 13.98 33.92
C LEU A 452 -14.89 14.89 33.04
N CYS A 453 -14.25 15.91 33.60
CA CYS A 453 -13.35 16.80 32.88
C CYS A 453 -12.17 16.02 32.29
N ASN A 454 -11.64 15.03 33.02
CA ASN A 454 -10.56 14.19 32.53
C ASN A 454 -10.96 13.34 31.31
N ILE A 455 -12.16 12.75 31.33
CA ILE A 455 -12.70 11.98 30.19
C ILE A 455 -12.91 12.89 28.97
N ILE A 456 -13.54 14.06 29.17
CA ILE A 456 -13.81 15.01 28.10
C ILE A 456 -12.50 15.55 27.50
N MET A 457 -11.54 15.92 28.34
CA MET A 457 -10.21 16.38 27.92
C MET A 457 -9.56 15.36 26.98
N TRP A 458 -9.49 14.09 27.37
CA TRP A 458 -8.85 13.04 26.59
C TRP A 458 -9.57 12.77 25.26
N ALA A 459 -10.91 12.77 25.27
CA ALA A 459 -11.72 12.60 24.07
C ALA A 459 -11.52 13.75 23.07
N LEU A 460 -11.52 15.01 23.54
CA LEU A 460 -11.30 16.18 22.70
C LEU A 460 -9.86 16.24 22.17
N PHE A 461 -8.87 15.90 22.99
CA PHE A 461 -7.46 15.87 22.59
C PHE A 461 -7.22 14.84 21.48
N THR A 462 -7.76 13.63 21.64
CA THR A 462 -7.66 12.56 20.65
C THR A 462 -8.33 12.96 19.33
N ARG A 463 -9.50 13.60 19.39
CA ARG A 463 -10.18 14.14 18.20
C ARG A 463 -9.44 15.30 17.54
N ALA A 464 -8.72 16.12 18.31
CA ALA A 464 -7.90 17.19 17.76
C ALA A 464 -6.66 16.63 17.04
N LEU A 465 -6.05 15.57 17.58
CA LEU A 465 -4.91 14.88 16.95
C LEU A 465 -5.29 14.22 15.62
N THR A 466 -6.47 13.61 15.52
CA THR A 466 -6.93 12.98 14.28
C THR A 466 -7.37 14.00 13.22
N ALA A 467 -7.83 15.18 13.63
CA ALA A 467 -8.29 16.24 12.73
C ALA A 467 -7.19 17.24 12.30
N SER A 468 -6.02 17.21 12.93
CA SER A 468 -4.91 18.13 12.64
C SER A 468 -3.86 17.50 11.73
N PRO A 469 -3.25 18.28 10.80
CA PRO A 469 -2.12 17.82 10.01
C PRO A 469 -0.79 17.76 10.80
N SER A 470 -0.73 18.31 12.02
CA SER A 470 0.46 18.27 12.89
C SER A 470 0.08 18.02 14.35
N THR A 471 0.68 16.96 14.91
CA THR A 471 0.62 16.60 16.34
C THR A 471 1.22 17.70 17.22
N THR A 472 2.30 18.34 16.76
CA THR A 472 3.00 19.40 17.48
C THR A 472 2.11 20.63 17.62
N LYS A 473 1.42 21.04 16.55
CA LYS A 473 0.48 22.17 16.58
C LYS A 473 -0.68 21.96 17.56
N VAL A 474 -1.23 20.75 17.63
CA VAL A 474 -2.28 20.39 18.61
C VAL A 474 -1.75 20.43 20.03
N SER A 475 -0.60 19.83 20.28
CA SER A 475 -0.01 19.75 21.63
C SER A 475 0.32 21.13 22.17
N ILE A 476 0.87 22.01 21.34
CA ILE A 476 1.17 23.40 21.66
C ILE A 476 -0.11 24.18 22.01
N THR A 477 -1.12 24.09 21.15
CA THR A 477 -2.39 24.81 21.33
C THR A 477 -3.10 24.38 22.61
N ASN A 478 -3.15 23.06 22.84
CA ASN A 478 -3.73 22.47 24.05
C ASN A 478 -3.00 22.90 25.33
N THR A 479 -1.66 22.82 25.33
CA THR A 479 -0.84 23.19 26.50
C THR A 479 -0.97 24.68 26.81
N SER A 480 -0.99 25.52 25.78
CA SER A 480 -1.15 26.97 25.93
C SER A 480 -2.51 27.34 26.52
N ALA A 481 -3.59 26.71 26.03
CA ALA A 481 -4.93 26.90 26.57
C ALA A 481 -5.04 26.45 28.03
N ASN A 482 -4.48 25.29 28.37
CA ASN A 482 -4.44 24.80 29.75
C ASN A 482 -3.74 25.80 30.68
N PHE A 483 -2.56 26.28 30.30
CA PHE A 483 -1.76 27.20 31.12
C PHE A 483 -2.50 28.54 31.37
N LEU A 484 -3.06 29.11 30.31
CA LEU A 484 -3.78 30.40 30.38
C LEU A 484 -5.05 30.27 31.22
N VAL A 485 -5.86 29.24 30.96
CA VAL A 485 -7.11 29.03 31.69
C VAL A 485 -6.83 28.70 33.15
N THR A 486 -5.80 27.90 33.45
CA THR A 486 -5.39 27.61 34.83
C THR A 486 -5.02 28.88 35.58
N ALA A 487 -4.29 29.80 34.95
CA ALA A 487 -3.91 31.07 35.57
C ALA A 487 -5.12 31.96 35.86
N VAL A 488 -6.06 32.07 34.90
CA VAL A 488 -7.29 32.84 35.06
C VAL A 488 -8.15 32.23 36.17
N LEU A 489 -8.32 30.91 36.19
CA LEU A 489 -9.07 30.22 37.24
C LEU A 489 -8.39 30.39 38.61
N GLY A 490 -7.06 30.36 38.68
CA GLY A 490 -6.30 30.65 39.90
C GLY A 490 -6.57 32.04 40.46
N MET A 491 -6.55 33.06 39.60
CA MET A 491 -6.85 34.44 39.97
C MET A 491 -8.31 34.65 40.37
N VAL A 492 -9.26 34.05 39.64
CA VAL A 492 -10.69 34.29 39.85
C VAL A 492 -11.21 33.50 41.05
N VAL A 493 -10.85 32.22 41.16
CA VAL A 493 -11.41 31.31 42.16
C VAL A 493 -10.64 31.37 43.48
N PHE A 494 -9.30 31.45 43.42
CA PHE A 494 -8.46 31.40 44.62
C PHE A 494 -7.85 32.76 44.98
N ARG A 495 -8.11 33.82 44.18
CA ARG A 495 -7.52 35.16 44.35
C ARG A 495 -5.99 35.13 44.46
N GLU A 496 -5.36 34.18 43.77
CA GLU A 496 -3.91 34.05 43.74
C GLU A 496 -3.30 35.23 42.97
N ALA A 497 -2.32 35.90 43.58
CA ALA A 497 -1.61 37.00 42.94
C ALA A 497 -0.54 36.46 41.97
N VAL A 498 -0.79 36.62 40.67
CA VAL A 498 0.13 36.21 39.62
C VAL A 498 1.19 37.30 39.42
N GLY A 499 2.40 37.08 39.92
CA GLY A 499 3.49 38.07 39.87
C GLY A 499 3.98 38.38 38.45
N GLY A 500 4.62 39.53 38.24
CA GLY A 500 5.11 39.98 36.92
C GLY A 500 6.06 38.99 36.22
N LEU A 501 6.84 38.23 36.98
CA LEU A 501 7.73 37.17 36.46
C LEU A 501 6.98 36.02 35.79
N TRP A 502 5.74 35.77 36.22
CA TRP A 502 4.90 34.72 35.64
C TRP A 502 4.47 35.07 34.22
N TRP A 503 4.13 36.34 33.96
CA TRP A 503 3.79 36.83 32.62
C TRP A 503 4.98 36.76 31.65
N VAL A 504 6.20 36.99 32.15
CA VAL A 504 7.43 36.79 31.38
C VAL A 504 7.61 35.32 31.02
N GLY A 505 7.41 34.40 31.98
CA GLY A 505 7.44 32.96 31.73
C GLY A 505 6.40 32.49 30.70
N ALA A 506 5.16 32.99 30.79
CA ALA A 506 4.09 32.70 29.84
C ALA A 506 4.41 33.22 28.43
N ALA A 507 4.97 34.43 28.31
CA ALA A 507 5.41 35.00 27.05
C ALA A 507 6.57 34.20 26.42
N MET A 508 7.52 33.72 27.23
CA MET A 508 8.62 32.87 26.77
C MET A 508 8.13 31.51 26.28
N MET A 509 7.20 30.87 26.98
CA MET A 509 6.58 29.61 26.51
C MET A 509 5.78 29.81 25.22
N GLY A 510 5.00 30.89 25.13
CA GLY A 510 4.27 31.24 23.90
C GLY A 510 5.21 31.47 22.71
N THR A 511 6.33 32.16 22.95
CA THR A 511 7.36 32.38 21.93
C THR A 511 8.05 31.08 21.52
N GLY A 512 8.41 30.22 22.47
CA GLY A 512 8.99 28.89 22.19
C GLY A 512 8.06 28.00 21.38
N CYS A 513 6.75 28.05 21.66
CA CYS A 513 5.71 27.37 20.90
C CYS A 513 5.62 27.86 19.45
N ILE A 514 5.68 29.19 19.23
CA ILE A 514 5.68 29.78 17.88
C ILE A 514 6.93 29.36 17.10
N ILE A 515 8.12 29.42 17.74
CA ILE A 515 9.39 29.02 17.11
C ILE A 515 9.38 27.56 16.69
N VAL A 516 8.90 26.66 17.56
CA VAL A 516 8.77 25.23 17.24
C VAL A 516 7.78 25.01 16.09
N GLY A 517 6.65 25.72 16.09
CA GLY A 517 5.67 25.67 15.00
C GLY A 517 6.21 26.17 13.65
N MET A 518 6.98 27.26 13.64
CA MET A 518 7.61 27.82 12.44
C MET A 518 8.71 26.91 11.88
N ARG A 519 9.44 26.19 12.74
CA ARG A 519 10.50 25.27 12.32
C ARG A 519 9.94 24.08 11.53
N GLU A 520 8.77 23.56 11.91
CA GLU A 520 8.09 22.49 11.16
C GLU A 520 7.63 22.96 9.76
N GLU A 521 7.16 24.20 9.65
CA GLU A 521 6.74 24.80 8.36
C GLU A 521 7.93 25.00 7.41
N GLY A 522 9.10 25.35 7.93
CA GLY A 522 10.34 25.48 7.15
C GLY A 522 10.94 24.14 6.68
N SER A 523 10.66 23.03 7.38
CA SER A 523 11.11 21.67 6.99
C SER A 523 10.12 20.90 6.11
N GLY A 524 8.90 21.42 5.89
CA GLY A 524 7.92 20.86 4.97
C GLY A 524 7.94 21.47 3.56
N GLY A 525 8.84 22.43 3.32
CA GLY A 525 9.03 23.12 2.05
C GLY A 525 10.47 23.04 1.56
N SER A 526 10.94 21.84 1.23
CA SER A 526 12.13 21.62 0.40
C SER A 526 12.01 20.34 -0.39
#